data_AF-A0A3N0UAM2-F1
#
_entry.id   AF-A0A3N0UAM2-F1
#
_cell.length_a   1.000
_cell.length_b   1.000
_cell.length_c   1.000
_cell.angle_alpha   90.00
_cell.angle_beta   90.00
_cell.angle_gamma   90.00
#
_symmetry.space_group_name_H-M   'P 1'
#
loop_
_entity.id
_entity.type
_entity.pdbx_description
1 polymer ?
#
loop_
_entity_poly.entity_id
_entity_poly.type
_entity_poly.pdbx_seq_one_letter_code
_entity_poly.pdbx_strand_id
1 'polypeptide(L)'
;MQNFSSRVLSFYYIGIDTEAGVTNAQFEAFVRDKGVQLPIYPGWRWTLLRGLRGERTDQYLMLFEMKNAEARDLYVDENGNPTALAQQFWQEAPEAQEILEVWKHLATFAELPTLFTDYRLLAENNKSTVKPGPRYHQGTGTARVIGLHNLALRAGVTPAEFECFIAENHHRIEDYPDWKFHLLKGERGNRLDQYVVMMEIESVEALTVFYPEADIGTQETDKFAQAHRDTKQMYEEWKKLASFSGSPQIYTDYISVAECGTCDSLSSTPQAVMLSGTVP
;
A
#
# COMPACT_ATOMS: atom_id res chain seq x y z
N MET A 1 -23.10 7.80 11.62
CA MET A 1 -22.46 7.04 10.53
C MET A 1 -21.07 7.60 10.36
N GLN A 2 -20.04 6.89 10.81
CA GLN A 2 -18.65 7.28 10.52
C GLN A 2 -18.43 7.12 9.02
N ASN A 3 -18.04 8.21 8.35
CA ASN A 3 -17.74 8.20 6.93
C ASN A 3 -16.32 7.65 6.78
N PHE A 4 -16.17 6.33 6.83
CA PHE A 4 -14.89 5.70 6.50
C PHE A 4 -14.54 6.12 5.07
N SER A 5 -13.27 6.45 4.84
CA SER A 5 -12.77 6.73 3.50
C SER A 5 -13.24 5.60 2.58
N SER A 6 -13.94 5.95 1.50
CA SER A 6 -14.46 4.97 0.54
C SER A 6 -13.36 4.20 -0.19
N ARG A 7 -12.09 4.56 0.05
CA ARG A 7 -10.91 4.05 -0.63
C ARG A 7 -10.78 2.54 -0.43
N VAL A 8 -10.40 1.90 -1.52
CA VAL A 8 -9.99 0.50 -1.55
C VAL A 8 -8.48 0.48 -1.71
N LEU A 9 -7.81 -0.38 -0.96
CA LEU A 9 -6.39 -0.65 -1.13
C LEU A 9 -6.23 -2.10 -1.56
N SER A 10 -5.46 -2.36 -2.62
CA SER A 10 -5.20 -3.73 -3.05
C SER A 10 -3.70 -4.02 -3.03
N PHE A 11 -3.33 -5.16 -2.45
CA PHE A 11 -1.94 -5.59 -2.38
C PHE A 11 -1.72 -6.74 -3.33
N TYR A 12 -0.82 -6.57 -4.30
CA TYR A 12 -0.41 -7.60 -5.26
C TYR A 12 1.04 -8.01 -4.99
N TYR A 13 1.30 -9.30 -4.80
CA TYR A 13 2.65 -9.79 -4.50
C TYR A 13 3.46 -9.98 -5.78
N ILE A 14 4.45 -9.11 -6.01
CA ILE A 14 5.22 -9.11 -7.25
C ILE A 14 6.49 -9.95 -7.08
N GLY A 15 6.65 -10.97 -7.93
CA GLY A 15 7.88 -11.76 -8.05
C GLY A 15 8.70 -11.31 -9.24
N ILE A 16 10.00 -11.11 -9.07
CA ILE A 16 10.94 -10.90 -10.19
C ILE A 16 11.50 -12.25 -10.66
N ASP A 17 11.86 -12.36 -11.93
CA ASP A 17 12.40 -13.60 -12.49
C ASP A 17 13.89 -13.78 -12.15
N THR A 18 14.15 -14.18 -10.91
CA THR A 18 15.52 -14.44 -10.44
C THR A 18 16.18 -15.63 -11.15
N GLU A 19 15.40 -16.57 -11.70
CA GLU A 19 15.94 -17.70 -12.47
C GLU A 19 16.51 -17.22 -13.81
N ALA A 20 15.89 -16.24 -14.45
CA ALA A 20 16.42 -15.53 -15.61
C ALA A 20 17.53 -14.53 -15.27
N GLY A 21 17.93 -14.41 -14.00
CA GLY A 21 19.00 -13.53 -13.54
C GLY A 21 18.59 -12.06 -13.40
N VAL A 22 17.28 -11.76 -13.32
CA VAL A 22 16.79 -10.41 -13.07
C VAL A 22 17.18 -9.96 -11.67
N THR A 23 17.77 -8.78 -11.58
CA THR A 23 18.16 -8.15 -10.30
C THR A 23 17.16 -7.07 -9.89
N ASN A 24 17.08 -6.82 -8.58
CA ASN A 24 16.33 -5.69 -8.02
C ASN A 24 16.69 -4.37 -8.71
N ALA A 25 17.98 -4.09 -8.90
CA ALA A 25 18.44 -2.85 -9.55
C ALA A 25 17.93 -2.70 -10.99
N GLN A 26 17.95 -3.79 -11.78
CA GLN A 26 17.43 -3.78 -13.15
C GLN A 26 15.92 -3.55 -13.17
N PHE A 27 15.16 -4.27 -12.34
CA PHE A 27 13.71 -4.13 -12.27
C PHE A 27 13.31 -2.73 -11.81
N GLU A 28 13.91 -2.21 -10.74
CA GLU A 28 13.61 -0.86 -10.24
C GLU A 28 13.96 0.24 -11.24
N ALA A 29 15.09 0.11 -11.94
CA ALA A 29 15.46 1.07 -12.98
C ALA A 29 14.44 1.07 -14.12
N PHE A 30 14.02 -0.10 -14.57
CA PHE A 30 12.97 -0.24 -15.58
C PHE A 30 11.64 0.38 -15.12
N VAL A 31 11.19 0.08 -13.90
CA VAL A 31 9.89 0.58 -13.42
C VAL A 31 9.92 2.11 -13.27
N ARG A 32 11.00 2.68 -12.73
CA ARG A 32 11.16 4.13 -12.57
C ARG A 32 11.24 4.88 -13.90
N ASP A 33 11.87 4.29 -14.91
CA ASP A 33 12.06 4.94 -16.22
C ASP A 33 10.84 4.73 -17.14
N LYS A 34 10.45 3.47 -17.34
CA LYS A 34 9.42 3.06 -18.31
C LYS A 34 8.12 2.61 -17.66
N GLY A 35 8.19 1.87 -16.56
CA GLY A 35 6.98 1.33 -15.91
C GLY A 35 5.99 2.41 -15.47
N VAL A 36 6.48 3.55 -14.97
CA VAL A 36 5.64 4.73 -14.63
C VAL A 36 4.91 5.35 -15.82
N GLN A 37 5.30 5.04 -17.05
CA GLN A 37 4.64 5.51 -18.27
C GLN A 37 3.44 4.63 -18.67
N LEU A 38 3.25 3.48 -18.02
CA LEU A 38 2.06 2.66 -18.23
C LEU A 38 0.81 3.48 -17.87
N PRO A 39 -0.24 3.46 -18.72
CA PRO A 39 -1.50 4.08 -18.39
C PRO A 39 -2.10 3.38 -17.18
N ILE A 40 -2.83 4.14 -16.38
CA ILE A 40 -3.48 3.65 -15.18
C ILE A 40 -4.98 3.93 -15.26
N TYR A 41 -5.79 3.02 -14.74
CA TYR A 41 -7.24 3.20 -14.72
C TYR A 41 -7.60 4.53 -14.00
N PRO A 42 -8.55 5.31 -14.54
CA PRO A 42 -9.05 6.51 -13.90
C PRO A 42 -9.45 6.30 -12.44
N GLY A 43 -8.94 7.15 -11.54
CA GLY A 43 -9.20 7.06 -10.10
C GLY A 43 -8.39 5.99 -9.36
N TRP A 44 -7.42 5.37 -10.03
CA TRP A 44 -6.45 4.47 -9.42
C TRP A 44 -5.09 5.15 -9.29
N ARG A 45 -4.33 4.66 -8.33
CA ARG A 45 -2.91 4.93 -8.12
C ARG A 45 -2.22 3.62 -7.79
N TRP A 46 -0.99 3.42 -8.26
CA TRP A 46 -0.15 2.33 -7.78
C TRP A 46 1.16 2.85 -7.23
N THR A 47 1.67 2.17 -6.21
CA THR A 47 3.02 2.34 -5.65
C THR A 47 3.71 0.98 -5.68
N LEU A 48 4.89 0.91 -6.30
CA LEU A 48 5.75 -0.26 -6.19
C LEU A 48 6.56 -0.15 -4.90
N LEU A 49 6.51 -1.21 -4.10
CA LEU A 49 7.13 -1.30 -2.78
C LEU A 49 8.17 -2.43 -2.79
N ARG A 50 9.36 -2.19 -2.24
CA ARG A 50 10.37 -3.23 -1.98
C ARG A 50 10.51 -3.46 -0.49
N GLY A 51 10.50 -4.72 -0.05
CA GLY A 51 10.69 -5.07 1.35
C GLY A 51 12.03 -4.55 1.87
N LEU A 52 11.97 -3.67 2.85
CA LEU A 52 13.12 -3.07 3.53
C LEU A 52 13.61 -3.97 4.67
N ARG A 53 12.67 -4.50 5.47
CA ARG A 53 12.93 -5.42 6.58
C ARG A 53 11.68 -6.21 6.95
N GLY A 54 11.85 -7.29 7.69
CA GLY A 54 10.80 -8.25 8.02
C GLY A 54 10.87 -9.47 7.11
N GLU A 55 9.76 -10.17 6.92
CA GLU A 55 9.76 -11.48 6.26
C GLU A 55 9.97 -11.41 4.74
N ARG A 56 9.61 -10.29 4.13
CA ARG A 56 9.65 -10.11 2.67
C ARG A 56 10.74 -9.14 2.24
N THR A 57 11.84 -9.06 2.98
CA THR A 57 13.04 -8.29 2.59
C THR A 57 13.44 -8.60 1.15
N ASP A 58 13.69 -7.54 0.37
CA ASP A 58 14.06 -7.56 -1.04
C ASP A 58 13.03 -8.18 -2.00
N GLN A 59 11.82 -8.48 -1.53
CA GLN A 59 10.69 -8.88 -2.36
C GLN A 59 9.76 -7.70 -2.63
N TYR A 60 8.98 -7.78 -3.71
CA TYR A 60 8.14 -6.68 -4.15
C TYR A 60 6.67 -6.88 -3.80
N LEU A 61 6.00 -5.74 -3.61
CA LEU A 61 4.55 -5.63 -3.47
C LEU A 61 4.11 -4.42 -4.28
N MET A 62 3.05 -4.59 -5.06
CA MET A 62 2.37 -3.46 -5.69
C MET A 62 1.14 -3.11 -4.86
N LEU A 63 1.16 -1.90 -4.31
CA LEU A 63 0.03 -1.31 -3.60
C LEU A 63 -0.78 -0.51 -4.61
N PHE A 64 -2.01 -0.92 -4.87
CA PHE A 64 -2.99 -0.07 -5.53
C PHE A 64 -3.84 0.65 -4.49
N GLU A 65 -4.14 1.91 -4.76
CA GLU A 65 -5.14 2.67 -4.05
C GLU A 65 -6.16 3.15 -5.07
N MET A 66 -7.43 2.83 -4.84
CA MET A 66 -8.54 3.23 -5.67
C MET A 66 -9.42 4.20 -4.90
N LYS A 67 -10.00 5.16 -5.62
CA LYS A 67 -10.95 6.12 -5.06
C LYS A 67 -12.06 5.45 -4.24
N ASN A 68 -12.64 4.38 -4.78
CA ASN A 68 -13.65 3.56 -4.14
C ASN A 68 -13.84 2.19 -4.81
N ALA A 69 -14.70 1.37 -4.20
CA ALA A 69 -15.08 0.06 -4.71
C ALA A 69 -15.72 0.15 -6.11
N GLU A 70 -16.53 1.18 -6.39
CA GLU A 70 -17.14 1.36 -7.70
C GLU A 70 -16.10 1.61 -8.79
N ALA A 71 -15.10 2.46 -8.51
CA ALA A 71 -13.99 2.73 -9.43
C ALA A 71 -13.12 1.49 -9.66
N ARG A 72 -12.99 0.61 -8.66
CA ARG A 72 -12.33 -0.68 -8.82
C ARG A 72 -13.17 -1.61 -9.71
N ASP A 73 -14.44 -1.79 -9.37
CA ASP A 73 -15.34 -2.78 -9.98
C ASP A 73 -15.66 -2.47 -11.45
N LEU A 74 -15.37 -1.25 -11.92
CA LEU A 74 -15.36 -0.92 -13.34
C LEU A 74 -14.33 -1.74 -14.14
N TYR A 75 -13.19 -2.05 -13.54
CA TYR A 75 -12.03 -2.64 -14.25
C TYR A 75 -11.69 -4.06 -13.80
N VAL A 76 -12.00 -4.42 -12.55
CA VAL A 76 -11.68 -5.73 -11.99
C VAL A 76 -12.91 -6.34 -11.32
N ASP A 77 -13.23 -7.59 -11.63
CA ASP A 77 -14.35 -8.31 -11.04
C ASP A 77 -14.05 -8.84 -9.62
N GLU A 78 -15.02 -9.52 -9.00
CA GLU A 78 -14.87 -10.07 -7.64
C GLU A 78 -13.77 -11.14 -7.50
N ASN A 79 -13.36 -11.75 -8.60
CA ASN A 79 -12.34 -12.80 -8.67
C ASN A 79 -10.96 -12.26 -9.07
N GLY A 80 -10.84 -10.95 -9.35
CA GLY A 80 -9.60 -10.34 -9.81
C GLY A 80 -9.41 -10.38 -11.33
N ASN A 81 -10.43 -10.78 -12.11
CA ASN A 81 -10.32 -10.79 -13.57
C ASN A 81 -10.59 -9.40 -14.16
N PRO A 82 -9.93 -9.04 -15.28
CA PRO A 82 -10.24 -7.82 -15.99
C PRO A 82 -11.65 -7.85 -16.59
N THR A 83 -12.41 -6.78 -16.39
CA THR A 83 -13.71 -6.59 -17.04
C THR A 83 -13.55 -6.28 -18.53
N ALA A 84 -14.66 -6.25 -19.28
CA ALA A 84 -14.65 -5.80 -20.68
C ALA A 84 -14.11 -4.36 -20.83
N LEU A 85 -14.38 -3.48 -19.85
CA LEU A 85 -13.87 -2.11 -19.88
C LEU A 85 -12.36 -2.06 -19.64
N ALA A 86 -11.82 -2.90 -18.75
CA ALA A 86 -10.37 -3.05 -18.61
C ALA A 86 -9.71 -3.55 -19.89
N GLN A 87 -10.31 -4.55 -20.55
CA GLN A 87 -9.79 -5.06 -21.83
C GLN A 87 -9.78 -3.96 -22.90
N GLN A 88 -10.86 -3.18 -23.01
CA GLN A 88 -10.92 -2.04 -23.92
C GLN A 88 -9.86 -0.98 -23.60
N PHE A 89 -9.70 -0.62 -22.32
CA PHE A 89 -8.69 0.36 -21.88
C PHE A 89 -7.28 0.00 -22.36
N TRP A 90 -6.88 -1.27 -22.22
CA TRP A 90 -5.56 -1.72 -22.68
C TRP A 90 -5.45 -1.82 -24.20
N GLN A 91 -6.55 -2.17 -24.90
CA GLN A 91 -6.58 -2.18 -26.38
C GLN A 91 -6.41 -0.78 -26.98
N GLU A 92 -6.89 0.26 -26.28
CA GLU A 92 -6.79 1.65 -26.70
C GLU A 92 -5.41 2.29 -26.44
N ALA A 93 -4.51 1.58 -25.74
CA ALA A 93 -3.15 2.03 -25.45
C ALA A 93 -2.09 1.04 -25.99
N PRO A 94 -1.97 0.88 -27.32
CA PRO A 94 -1.07 -0.12 -27.92
C PRO A 94 0.40 0.09 -27.54
N GLU A 95 0.84 1.33 -27.34
CA GLU A 95 2.19 1.65 -26.87
C GLU A 95 2.50 1.10 -25.46
N ALA A 96 1.46 0.88 -24.63
CA ALA A 96 1.63 0.27 -23.32
C ALA A 96 1.99 -1.21 -23.42
N GLN A 97 1.61 -1.89 -24.51
CA GLN A 97 1.89 -3.31 -24.68
C GLN A 97 3.39 -3.58 -24.71
N GLU A 98 4.19 -2.74 -25.38
CA GLU A 98 5.65 -2.92 -25.42
C GLU A 98 6.26 -2.82 -24.02
N ILE A 99 5.77 -1.89 -23.19
CA ILE A 99 6.24 -1.74 -21.81
C ILE A 99 5.78 -2.92 -20.96
N LEU A 100 4.54 -3.39 -21.12
CA LEU A 100 4.02 -4.55 -20.40
C LEU A 100 4.79 -5.83 -20.74
N GLU A 101 5.13 -6.07 -22.00
CA GLU A 101 5.93 -7.24 -22.38
C GLU A 101 7.30 -7.23 -21.70
N VAL A 102 7.97 -6.07 -21.65
CA VAL A 102 9.23 -5.95 -20.91
C VAL A 102 9.02 -6.16 -19.42
N TRP A 103 7.96 -5.59 -18.84
CA TRP A 103 7.64 -5.82 -17.43
C TRP A 103 7.48 -7.31 -17.14
N LYS A 104 6.65 -8.01 -17.93
CA LYS A 104 6.31 -9.43 -17.75
C LYS A 104 7.52 -10.35 -17.93
N HIS A 105 8.54 -9.90 -18.66
CA HIS A 105 9.82 -10.60 -18.74
C HIS A 105 10.69 -10.40 -17.49
N LEU A 106 10.58 -9.27 -16.80
CA LEU A 106 11.36 -8.96 -15.60
C LEU A 106 10.67 -9.45 -14.32
N ALA A 107 9.35 -9.42 -14.28
CA ALA A 107 8.55 -9.70 -13.09
C ALA A 107 7.11 -10.09 -13.44
N THR A 108 6.42 -10.72 -12.49
CA THR A 108 4.96 -10.83 -12.54
C THR A 108 4.32 -9.44 -12.60
N PHE A 109 3.23 -9.32 -13.34
CA PHE A 109 2.42 -8.10 -13.36
C PHE A 109 1.18 -8.29 -12.47
N ALA A 110 0.50 -7.19 -12.12
CA ALA A 110 -0.70 -7.19 -11.26
C ALA A 110 -1.95 -7.75 -11.97
N GLU A 111 -1.82 -8.97 -12.49
CA GLU A 111 -2.84 -9.77 -13.14
C GLU A 111 -2.75 -11.20 -12.60
N LEU A 112 -3.84 -11.95 -12.64
CA LEU A 112 -3.80 -13.37 -12.27
C LEU A 112 -2.75 -14.11 -13.13
N PRO A 113 -1.97 -15.04 -12.55
CA PRO A 113 -2.15 -15.68 -11.23
C PRO A 113 -1.49 -14.96 -10.04
N THR A 114 -1.07 -13.70 -10.18
CA THR A 114 -0.49 -12.94 -9.06
C THR A 114 -1.41 -12.92 -7.85
N LEU A 115 -0.87 -13.28 -6.68
CA LEU A 115 -1.62 -13.26 -5.42
C LEU A 115 -2.02 -11.82 -5.09
N PHE A 116 -3.30 -11.61 -4.78
CA PHE A 116 -3.81 -10.30 -4.44
C PHE A 116 -4.78 -10.34 -3.25
N THR A 117 -4.97 -9.21 -2.61
CA THR A 117 -6.07 -9.01 -1.65
C THR A 117 -6.53 -7.57 -1.72
N ASP A 118 -7.83 -7.38 -1.82
CA ASP A 118 -8.47 -6.07 -1.68
C ASP A 118 -8.83 -5.85 -0.22
N TYR A 119 -8.56 -4.64 0.25
CA TYR A 119 -8.83 -4.20 1.60
C TYR A 119 -9.71 -2.96 1.59
N ARG A 120 -10.68 -2.93 2.51
CA ARG A 120 -11.31 -1.67 2.92
C ARG A 120 -10.65 -1.08 4.14
N LEU A 121 -10.73 0.24 4.25
CA LEU A 121 -10.34 0.96 5.46
C LEU A 121 -11.37 0.75 6.58
N LEU A 122 -10.92 0.26 7.73
CA LEU A 122 -11.73 0.15 8.95
C LEU A 122 -11.55 1.33 9.89
N ALA A 123 -10.34 1.87 9.95
CA ALA A 123 -10.01 3.01 10.80
C ALA A 123 -8.74 3.66 10.28
N GLU A 124 -8.65 4.98 10.43
CA GLU A 124 -7.41 5.73 10.28
C GLU A 124 -7.34 6.78 11.37
N ASN A 125 -6.13 7.22 11.69
CA ASN A 125 -5.95 8.36 12.58
C ASN A 125 -5.93 9.66 11.77
N ASN A 126 -6.73 10.63 12.20
CA ASN A 126 -6.78 11.97 11.61
C ASN A 126 -5.77 12.94 12.21
N LYS A 127 -4.95 12.49 13.18
CA LYS A 127 -3.95 13.29 13.90
C LYS A 127 -2.52 13.13 13.35
N SER A 128 -2.32 12.28 12.34
CA SER A 128 -1.01 12.05 11.72
C SER A 128 -0.36 13.35 11.23
N THR A 129 0.96 13.46 11.39
CA THR A 129 1.75 14.57 10.84
C THR A 129 2.33 14.29 9.45
N VAL A 130 2.13 13.08 8.90
CA VAL A 130 2.49 12.77 7.51
C VAL A 130 1.76 13.73 6.57
N LYS A 131 2.54 14.46 5.77
CA LYS A 131 2.00 15.46 4.85
C LYS A 131 1.25 14.80 3.69
N PRO A 132 0.22 15.42 3.11
CA PRO A 132 -0.33 14.96 1.84
C PRO A 132 0.75 14.98 0.75
N GLY A 133 0.76 13.96 -0.12
CA GLY A 133 1.76 13.85 -1.19
C GLY A 133 1.90 12.44 -1.75
N PRO A 134 2.78 12.25 -2.73
CA PRO A 134 3.10 10.93 -3.27
C PRO A 134 3.94 10.14 -2.25
N ARG A 135 3.87 8.81 -2.32
CA ARG A 135 4.75 7.93 -1.54
C ARG A 135 6.14 7.84 -2.15
N TYR A 136 6.24 8.04 -3.47
CA TYR A 136 7.52 8.11 -4.17
C TYR A 136 7.57 9.29 -5.13
N HIS A 137 8.67 10.04 -5.11
CA HIS A 137 8.95 11.06 -6.12
C HIS A 137 10.45 11.26 -6.29
N GLN A 138 10.97 10.84 -7.45
CA GLN A 138 12.41 10.85 -7.73
C GLN A 138 13.03 12.25 -7.67
N GLY A 139 12.36 13.27 -8.21
CA GLY A 139 12.89 14.64 -8.29
C GLY A 139 13.08 15.33 -6.94
N THR A 140 12.33 14.91 -5.91
CA THR A 140 12.44 15.44 -4.53
C THR A 140 13.17 14.47 -3.61
N GLY A 141 13.50 13.26 -4.08
CA GLY A 141 14.03 12.18 -3.25
C GLY A 141 13.02 11.59 -2.27
N THR A 142 11.72 11.83 -2.46
CA THR A 142 10.67 11.31 -1.57
C THR A 142 10.54 9.80 -1.75
N ALA A 143 10.65 9.04 -0.65
CA ALA A 143 10.41 7.61 -0.61
C ALA A 143 9.88 7.22 0.79
N ARG A 144 8.56 7.08 0.89
CA ARG A 144 7.86 6.68 2.12
C ARG A 144 8.05 5.21 2.40
N VAL A 145 8.03 4.88 3.68
CA VAL A 145 7.98 3.49 4.15
C VAL A 145 6.53 3.10 4.41
N ILE A 146 6.14 1.92 3.94
CA ILE A 146 4.83 1.31 4.19
C ILE A 146 5.04 0.06 5.03
N GLY A 147 4.68 0.12 6.31
CA GLY A 147 4.69 -1.02 7.22
C GLY A 147 3.40 -1.81 7.14
N LEU A 148 3.46 -3.11 6.82
CA LEU A 148 2.30 -4.00 6.77
C LEU A 148 2.41 -5.07 7.85
N HIS A 149 1.51 -5.03 8.84
CA HIS A 149 1.51 -5.93 9.98
C HIS A 149 0.22 -6.73 10.02
N ASN A 150 0.30 -8.04 9.82
CA ASN A 150 -0.88 -8.90 9.82
C ASN A 150 -1.38 -9.13 11.25
N LEU A 151 -2.69 -9.17 11.40
CA LEU A 151 -3.33 -9.42 12.69
C LEU A 151 -4.12 -10.71 12.66
N ALA A 152 -4.08 -11.43 13.78
CA ALA A 152 -4.92 -12.59 14.05
C ALA A 152 -5.81 -12.31 15.25
N LEU A 153 -7.10 -12.58 15.13
CA LEU A 153 -8.03 -12.50 16.27
C LEU A 153 -7.69 -13.57 17.31
N ARG A 154 -7.95 -13.28 18.59
CA ARG A 154 -7.84 -14.26 19.67
C ARG A 154 -8.94 -15.30 19.54
N ALA A 155 -8.70 -16.48 20.11
CA ALA A 155 -9.69 -17.56 20.12
C ALA A 155 -11.00 -17.07 20.76
N GLY A 156 -12.12 -17.31 20.08
CA GLY A 156 -13.45 -16.92 20.52
C GLY A 156 -13.85 -15.48 20.23
N VAL A 157 -12.95 -14.64 19.71
CA VAL A 157 -13.27 -13.26 19.31
C VAL A 157 -13.79 -13.26 17.89
N THR A 158 -14.96 -12.67 17.70
CA THR A 158 -15.59 -12.53 16.39
C THR A 158 -15.11 -11.27 15.66
N PRO A 159 -15.15 -11.27 14.31
CA PRO A 159 -14.92 -10.07 13.51
C PRO A 159 -15.75 -8.85 13.97
N ALA A 160 -17.03 -9.06 14.29
CA ALA A 160 -17.94 -8.00 14.71
C ALA A 160 -17.53 -7.37 16.05
N GLU A 161 -17.13 -8.20 17.03
CA GLU A 161 -16.64 -7.71 18.33
C GLU A 161 -15.36 -6.87 18.16
N PHE A 162 -14.41 -7.36 17.37
CA PHE A 162 -13.17 -6.63 17.12
C PHE A 162 -13.42 -5.31 16.36
N GLU A 163 -14.22 -5.33 15.31
CA GLU A 163 -14.55 -4.14 14.52
C GLU A 163 -15.33 -3.10 15.35
N CYS A 164 -16.24 -3.54 16.23
CA CYS A 164 -16.94 -2.64 17.16
C CYS A 164 -15.96 -1.97 18.12
N PHE A 165 -15.05 -2.75 18.71
CA PHE A 165 -14.01 -2.20 19.58
C PHE A 165 -13.16 -1.15 18.85
N ILE A 166 -12.73 -1.41 17.63
CA ILE A 166 -11.94 -0.45 16.84
C ILE A 166 -12.74 0.81 16.53
N ALA A 167 -13.98 0.68 16.06
CA ALA A 167 -14.82 1.82 15.72
C ALA A 167 -15.01 2.78 16.92
N GLU A 168 -15.12 2.20 18.11
CA GLU A 168 -15.28 2.93 19.36
C GLU A 168 -13.95 3.48 19.93
N ASN A 169 -12.80 2.86 19.67
CA ASN A 169 -11.56 3.16 20.41
C ASN A 169 -10.39 3.67 19.57
N HIS A 170 -10.41 3.57 18.24
CA HIS A 170 -9.25 3.97 17.40
C HIS A 170 -8.83 5.44 17.58
N HIS A 171 -9.76 6.32 17.93
CA HIS A 171 -9.49 7.74 18.16
C HIS A 171 -8.56 8.01 19.36
N ARG A 172 -8.39 7.01 20.24
CA ARG A 172 -7.46 7.03 21.38
C ARG A 172 -6.01 6.75 20.96
N ILE A 173 -5.79 6.30 19.72
CA ILE A 173 -4.46 6.08 19.17
C ILE A 173 -3.84 7.43 18.83
N GLU A 174 -2.58 7.58 19.22
CA GLU A 174 -1.71 8.70 18.82
C GLU A 174 -0.61 8.12 17.95
N ASP A 175 -0.46 8.66 16.76
CA ASP A 175 0.57 8.22 15.82
C ASP A 175 1.92 8.80 16.23
N TYR A 176 3.00 8.05 15.98
CA TYR A 176 4.33 8.65 16.08
C TYR A 176 4.43 9.84 15.11
N PRO A 177 5.21 10.88 15.44
CA PRO A 177 5.55 11.93 14.50
C PRO A 177 6.02 11.33 13.18
N ASP A 178 5.39 11.77 12.09
CA ASP A 178 5.63 11.39 10.70
C ASP A 178 5.23 9.95 10.35
N TRP A 179 4.32 9.39 11.15
CA TRP A 179 3.65 8.13 10.89
C TRP A 179 2.14 8.35 10.74
N LYS A 180 1.49 7.49 9.97
CA LYS A 180 0.05 7.44 9.79
C LYS A 180 -0.48 6.03 9.93
N PHE A 181 -1.33 5.82 10.93
CA PHE A 181 -1.99 4.55 11.17
C PHE A 181 -3.20 4.33 10.27
N HIS A 182 -3.31 3.13 9.71
CA HIS A 182 -4.51 2.61 9.08
C HIS A 182 -4.77 1.17 9.56
N LEU A 183 -6.02 0.84 9.84
CA LEU A 183 -6.47 -0.54 10.00
C LEU A 183 -7.31 -0.95 8.79
N LEU A 184 -6.96 -2.09 8.21
CA LEU A 184 -7.52 -2.61 6.98
C LEU A 184 -8.18 -3.97 7.21
N LYS A 185 -9.26 -4.26 6.48
CA LYS A 185 -9.90 -5.59 6.42
C LYS A 185 -9.93 -6.11 5.00
N GLY A 186 -9.46 -7.34 4.81
CA GLY A 186 -9.51 -8.04 3.54
C GLY A 186 -10.94 -8.39 3.16
N GLU A 187 -11.37 -8.00 1.96
CA GLU A 187 -12.73 -8.21 1.44
C GLU A 187 -12.78 -9.11 0.22
N ARG A 188 -11.66 -9.28 -0.50
CA ARG A 188 -11.55 -10.16 -1.67
C ARG A 188 -10.12 -10.71 -1.80
N GLY A 189 -9.97 -11.81 -2.54
CA GLY A 189 -8.67 -12.41 -2.85
C GLY A 189 -8.12 -13.32 -1.75
N ASN A 190 -6.80 -13.47 -1.71
CA ASN A 190 -6.11 -14.53 -0.96
C ASN A 190 -6.17 -14.38 0.57
N ARG A 191 -6.40 -13.18 1.10
CA ARG A 191 -6.48 -12.90 2.53
C ARG A 191 -7.85 -12.36 2.95
N LEU A 192 -8.91 -12.90 2.36
CA LEU A 192 -10.29 -12.62 2.77
C LEU A 192 -10.48 -12.75 4.30
N ASP A 193 -11.17 -11.78 4.89
CA ASP A 193 -11.46 -11.67 6.32
C ASP A 193 -10.23 -11.56 7.26
N GLN A 194 -9.03 -11.36 6.72
CA GLN A 194 -7.85 -11.03 7.53
C GLN A 194 -7.74 -9.52 7.75
N TYR A 195 -7.03 -9.13 8.80
CA TYR A 195 -6.81 -7.72 9.15
C TYR A 195 -5.33 -7.36 9.03
N VAL A 196 -5.06 -6.13 8.60
CA VAL A 196 -3.71 -5.58 8.47
C VAL A 196 -3.66 -4.19 9.11
N VAL A 197 -2.67 -3.94 9.96
CA VAL A 197 -2.25 -2.56 10.25
C VAL A 197 -1.30 -2.13 9.15
N MET A 198 -1.65 -1.05 8.46
CA MET A 198 -0.79 -0.38 7.50
C MET A 198 -0.30 0.93 8.11
N MET A 199 1.01 1.03 8.32
CA MET A 199 1.68 2.27 8.70
C MET A 199 2.21 2.94 7.45
N GLU A 200 1.83 4.19 7.20
CA GLU A 200 2.52 5.03 6.22
C GLU A 200 3.47 5.97 6.96
N ILE A 201 4.75 5.90 6.65
CA ILE A 201 5.83 6.58 7.38
C ILE A 201 6.58 7.46 6.38
N GLU A 202 6.83 8.71 6.74
CA GLU A 202 7.35 9.71 5.80
C GLU A 202 8.69 9.31 5.17
N SER A 203 9.57 8.65 5.92
CA SER A 203 10.87 8.21 5.42
C SER A 203 11.51 7.12 6.29
N VAL A 204 12.65 6.59 5.83
CA VAL A 204 13.47 5.65 6.61
C VAL A 204 14.00 6.33 7.88
N GLU A 205 14.37 7.61 7.81
CA GLU A 205 14.83 8.37 8.97
C GLU A 205 13.74 8.43 10.05
N ALA A 206 12.50 8.77 9.67
CA ALA A 206 11.37 8.80 10.59
C ALA A 206 11.07 7.42 11.22
N LEU A 207 11.27 6.33 10.46
CA LEU A 207 11.16 4.97 10.99
C LEU A 207 12.23 4.70 12.07
N THR A 208 13.48 5.04 11.76
CA THR A 208 14.64 4.71 12.60
C THR A 208 14.73 5.53 13.90
N VAL A 209 14.02 6.66 14.00
CA VAL A 209 13.87 7.41 15.26
C VAL A 209 13.26 6.55 16.35
N PHE A 210 12.26 5.72 16.00
CA PHE A 210 11.52 4.89 16.95
C PHE A 210 11.98 3.43 16.94
N TYR A 211 12.29 2.90 15.76
CA TYR A 211 12.68 1.50 15.54
C TYR A 211 13.84 1.42 14.54
N PRO A 212 15.10 1.65 14.96
CA PRO A 212 16.28 1.53 14.11
C PRO A 212 16.49 0.09 13.64
N GLU A 213 16.20 -0.87 14.51
CA GLU A 213 16.20 -2.30 14.22
C GLU A 213 14.77 -2.84 14.38
N ALA A 214 14.52 -4.00 13.78
CA ALA A 214 13.27 -4.73 13.94
C ALA A 214 12.97 -4.93 15.44
N ASP A 215 11.81 -4.46 15.90
CA ASP A 215 11.28 -4.67 17.25
C ASP A 215 12.10 -4.11 18.43
N ILE A 216 13.21 -3.41 18.15
CA ILE A 216 14.01 -2.74 19.17
C ILE A 216 13.63 -1.25 19.19
N GLY A 217 12.79 -0.90 20.17
CA GLY A 217 12.39 0.49 20.41
C GLY A 217 13.54 1.34 20.96
N THR A 218 13.56 2.62 20.60
CA THR A 218 14.48 3.62 21.16
C THR A 218 13.93 4.26 22.45
N GLN A 219 14.70 5.16 23.05
CA GLN A 219 14.22 5.99 24.16
C GLN A 219 13.05 6.89 23.74
N GLU A 220 12.99 7.27 22.46
CA GLU A 220 11.91 8.07 21.88
C GLU A 220 10.59 7.30 21.92
N THR A 221 10.64 5.99 21.67
CA THR A 221 9.48 5.08 21.84
C THR A 221 8.98 5.08 23.29
N ASP A 222 9.88 5.02 24.27
CA ASP A 222 9.51 5.07 25.69
C ASP A 222 8.92 6.43 26.09
N LYS A 223 9.55 7.53 25.67
CA LYS A 223 9.06 8.90 25.92
C LYS A 223 7.67 9.09 25.35
N PHE A 224 7.45 8.64 24.11
CA PHE A 224 6.15 8.72 23.46
C PHE A 224 5.10 7.91 24.22
N ALA A 225 5.41 6.66 24.60
CA ALA A 225 4.49 5.82 25.37
C ALA A 225 4.15 6.42 26.76
N GLN A 226 5.09 7.14 27.39
CA GLN A 226 4.84 7.85 28.64
C GLN A 226 3.96 9.09 28.46
N ALA A 227 4.13 9.83 27.35
CA ALA A 227 3.30 10.98 27.02
C ALA A 227 1.87 10.59 26.61
N HIS A 228 1.70 9.43 25.98
CA HIS A 228 0.43 8.95 25.41
C HIS A 228 -0.07 7.69 26.13
N ARG A 229 -0.32 7.81 27.44
CA ARG A 229 -0.76 6.69 28.28
C ARG A 229 -2.09 6.05 27.86
N ASP A 230 -3.01 6.84 27.32
CA ASP A 230 -4.29 6.32 26.82
C ASP A 230 -4.11 5.42 25.59
N THR A 231 -3.26 5.82 24.64
CA THR A 231 -2.84 4.97 23.51
C THR A 231 -2.29 3.64 24.00
N LYS A 232 -1.39 3.68 25.00
CA LYS A 232 -0.83 2.46 25.60
C LYS A 232 -1.92 1.57 26.22
N GLN A 233 -2.88 2.15 26.92
CA GLN A 233 -3.99 1.41 27.50
C GLN A 233 -4.88 0.77 26.42
N MET A 234 -5.21 1.53 25.36
CA MET A 234 -5.97 1.02 24.22
C MET A 234 -5.28 -0.18 23.58
N TYR A 235 -3.95 -0.14 23.43
CA TYR A 235 -3.18 -1.29 22.93
C TYR A 235 -3.23 -2.52 23.85
N GLU A 236 -3.25 -2.34 25.17
CA GLU A 236 -3.45 -3.47 26.10
C GLU A 236 -4.86 -4.06 26.03
N GLU A 237 -5.87 -3.24 25.76
CA GLU A 237 -7.24 -3.68 25.51
C GLU A 237 -7.35 -4.42 24.17
N TRP A 238 -6.74 -3.88 23.11
CA TRP A 238 -6.63 -4.53 21.79
C TRP A 238 -6.02 -5.92 21.90
N LYS A 239 -4.91 -6.08 22.65
CA LYS A 239 -4.18 -7.36 22.79
C LYS A 239 -5.03 -8.52 23.33
N LYS A 240 -6.16 -8.20 23.99
CA LYS A 240 -7.16 -9.16 24.46
C LYS A 240 -8.05 -9.68 23.32
N LEU A 241 -8.19 -8.91 22.25
CA LEU A 241 -9.06 -9.20 21.11
C LEU A 241 -8.30 -9.75 19.91
N ALA A 242 -7.11 -9.22 19.64
CA ALA A 242 -6.28 -9.60 18.51
C ALA A 242 -4.79 -9.58 18.87
N SER A 243 -3.96 -10.12 17.98
CA SER A 243 -2.53 -9.90 18.03
C SER A 243 -2.20 -8.43 17.82
N PHE A 244 -1.00 -8.02 18.24
CA PHE A 244 -0.51 -6.66 18.06
C PHE A 244 0.33 -6.56 16.78
N SER A 245 0.46 -5.34 16.25
CA SER A 245 1.32 -5.04 15.09
C SER A 245 2.80 -5.17 15.47
N GLY A 246 3.55 -5.99 14.73
CA GLY A 246 4.99 -6.20 14.93
C GLY A 246 5.30 -7.56 15.54
N SER A 247 6.55 -7.84 15.89
CA SER A 247 6.94 -9.14 16.44
C SER A 247 6.15 -9.52 17.70
N PRO A 248 5.78 -10.80 17.85
CA PRO A 248 6.18 -11.95 17.01
C PRO A 248 5.29 -12.19 15.78
N GLN A 249 4.50 -11.21 15.33
CA GLN A 249 3.63 -11.36 14.16
C GLN A 249 4.31 -11.08 12.83
N ILE A 250 3.74 -11.70 11.79
CA ILE A 250 4.09 -11.57 10.36
C ILE A 250 3.99 -10.11 9.94
N TYR A 251 5.14 -9.48 9.67
CA TYR A 251 5.21 -8.10 9.21
C TYR A 251 6.30 -7.88 8.18
N THR A 252 6.15 -6.82 7.40
CA THR A 252 7.22 -6.30 6.53
C THR A 252 7.07 -4.79 6.40
N ASP A 253 8.16 -4.07 6.60
CA ASP A 253 8.26 -2.66 6.22
C ASP A 253 8.80 -2.61 4.79
N TYR A 254 8.15 -1.84 3.92
CA TYR A 254 8.55 -1.67 2.53
C TYR A 254 8.95 -0.24 2.24
N ILE A 255 9.98 -0.03 1.44
CA ILE A 255 10.32 1.28 0.88
C ILE A 255 9.63 1.49 -0.47
N SER A 256 9.10 2.69 -0.70
CA SER A 256 8.50 3.06 -1.98
C SER A 256 9.59 3.26 -3.04
N VAL A 257 9.40 2.63 -4.20
CA VAL A 257 10.39 2.56 -5.29
C VAL A 257 9.96 3.37 -6.50
N ALA A 258 8.67 3.36 -6.80
CA ALA A 258 8.04 4.05 -7.92
C ALA A 258 6.55 4.25 -7.61
N GLU A 259 5.92 5.26 -8.20
CA GLU A 259 4.49 5.54 -8.07
C GLU A 259 3.96 6.11 -9.38
N CYS A 260 2.72 5.79 -9.73
CA CYS A 260 2.00 6.42 -10.84
C CYS A 260 0.50 6.51 -10.55
N GLY A 261 -0.15 7.53 -11.10
CA GLY A 261 -1.58 7.78 -11.00
C GLY A 261 -1.99 8.70 -9.86
N THR A 262 -3.29 8.93 -9.76
CA THR A 262 -3.92 9.75 -8.72
C THR A 262 -5.34 9.28 -8.48
N CYS A 263 -5.74 9.26 -7.21
CA CYS A 263 -7.11 8.92 -6.83
C CYS A 263 -8.09 10.10 -7.01
N ASP A 264 -7.58 11.31 -7.26
CA ASP A 264 -8.36 12.55 -7.20
C ASP A 264 -8.82 13.08 -8.58
N SER A 265 -8.51 12.41 -9.70
CA SER A 265 -8.88 12.91 -11.02
C SER A 265 -10.23 12.35 -11.53
N LEU A 266 -11.25 13.22 -11.51
CA LEU A 266 -12.16 13.34 -12.64
C LEU A 266 -11.59 14.43 -13.56
N SER A 267 -10.67 14.07 -14.44
CA SER A 267 -10.38 14.92 -15.61
C SER A 267 -10.21 14.03 -16.84
N SER A 268 -11.29 13.94 -17.61
CA SER A 268 -11.31 13.43 -18.97
C SER A 268 -10.43 14.31 -19.88
N THR A 269 -9.14 14.02 -19.99
CA THR A 269 -8.35 14.24 -21.23
C THR A 269 -7.01 13.51 -21.14
N PRO A 270 -6.64 12.67 -22.11
CA PRO A 270 -5.25 12.24 -22.29
C PRO A 270 -4.39 13.46 -22.64
N GLN A 271 -3.26 13.66 -21.96
CA GLN A 271 -2.23 14.58 -22.43
C GLN A 271 -1.59 13.98 -23.67
N ALA A 272 -2.08 14.39 -24.85
CA ALA A 272 -1.38 14.18 -26.10
C ALA A 272 -0.05 14.95 -26.05
N VAL A 273 1.04 14.22 -26.22
CA VAL A 273 2.39 14.74 -26.43
C VAL A 273 2.39 15.60 -27.70
N MET A 274 2.46 16.93 -27.53
CA MET A 274 2.73 17.85 -28.62
C MET A 274 4.24 17.80 -28.94
N LEU A 275 4.62 16.91 -29.84
CA LEU A 275 5.85 17.03 -30.62
C LEU A 275 5.70 18.21 -31.58
N SER A 276 6.09 19.41 -31.16
CA SER A 276 6.35 20.50 -32.11
C SER A 276 7.75 20.32 -32.70
N GLY A 277 7.82 19.57 -33.80
CA GLY A 277 8.88 19.73 -34.77
C GLY A 277 8.59 20.96 -35.63
N THR A 278 9.51 21.90 -35.67
CA THR A 278 9.63 22.85 -36.80
C THR A 278 11.08 23.31 -36.90
N VAL A 279 11.75 22.81 -37.94
CA VAL A 279 12.83 23.47 -38.71
C VAL A 279 12.32 23.36 -40.16
N PRO A 280 12.25 24.46 -40.92
CA PRO A 280 13.43 25.10 -41.53
C PRO A 280 13.74 26.49 -40.97
#